data_AF-A0A8T5A8I8-F1
#
_entry.id   AF-A0A8T5A8I8-F1
#
_cell.length_a   1.000
_cell.length_b   1.000
_cell.length_c   1.000
_cell.angle_alpha   90.00
_cell.angle_beta   90.00
_cell.angle_gamma   90.00
#
_symmetry.space_group_name_H-M   'P 1'
#
loop_
_entity.id
_entity.type
_entity.pdbx_description
1 polymer ?
#
loop_
_entity_poly.entity_id
_entity_poly.type
_entity_poly.pdbx_seq_one_letter_code
_entity_poly.pdbx_strand_id
1 'polypeptide(L)'
;MRKKKFGRTLLTEEEVRVLDVLLRCRNVTEAAEKLGKAQPTVSIVKKRIEDKIDMAIETLKLALEKELISVDDMLRLISSVETYREIKKKLAEGS
;
A
#
# COMPACT_ATOMS: atom_id res chain seq x y z
N MET A 1 18.06 -6.25 -8.90
CA MET A 1 17.30 -7.34 -8.23
C MET A 1 15.83 -6.94 -8.16
N ARG A 2 14.91 -7.72 -8.75
CA ARG A 2 13.46 -7.45 -8.65
C ARG A 2 13.01 -7.70 -7.21
N LYS A 3 12.58 -6.67 -6.49
CA LYS A 3 11.98 -6.82 -5.15
C LYS A 3 10.70 -7.66 -5.28
N LYS A 4 10.51 -8.66 -4.41
CA LYS A 4 9.28 -9.47 -4.39
C LYS A 4 8.08 -8.58 -4.05
N LYS A 5 7.03 -8.63 -4.89
CA LYS A 5 5.74 -7.99 -4.62
C LYS A 5 5.07 -8.73 -3.45
N PHE A 6 4.39 -7.99 -2.58
CA PHE A 6 3.63 -8.58 -1.48
C PHE A 6 2.22 -8.93 -1.93
N GLY A 7 1.96 -10.23 -2.09
CA GLY A 7 0.65 -10.73 -2.52
C GLY A 7 0.20 -10.14 -3.86
N ARG A 8 -1.04 -9.62 -3.90
CA ARG A 8 -1.62 -8.95 -5.08
C ARG A 8 -1.32 -7.44 -5.18
N THR A 9 -0.49 -6.90 -4.28
CA THR A 9 -0.22 -5.44 -4.22
C THR A 9 0.97 -5.03 -5.10
N LEU A 10 1.03 -3.74 -5.47
CA LEU A 10 2.23 -3.13 -6.07
C LEU A 10 3.31 -2.81 -5.03
N LEU A 11 2.99 -2.93 -3.74
CA LEU A 11 3.94 -2.74 -2.65
C LEU A 11 4.80 -3.99 -2.46
N THR A 12 6.04 -3.78 -2.06
CA THR A 12 6.97 -4.82 -1.62
C THR A 12 6.74 -5.13 -0.15
N GLU A 13 7.21 -6.28 0.33
CA GLU A 13 7.15 -6.64 1.77
C GLU A 13 7.70 -5.55 2.70
N GLU A 14 8.78 -4.91 2.28
CA GLU A 14 9.40 -3.81 3.03
C GLU A 14 8.49 -2.59 3.10
N GLU A 15 7.89 -2.19 1.97
CA GLU A 15 6.96 -1.07 1.91
C GLU A 15 5.71 -1.32 2.74
N VAL A 16 5.17 -2.55 2.72
CA VAL A 16 4.02 -2.93 3.56
C VAL A 16 4.37 -2.83 5.05
N ARG A 17 5.51 -3.36 5.48
CA ARG A 17 5.95 -3.22 6.90
C ARG A 17 6.12 -1.76 7.31
N VAL A 18 6.71 -0.95 6.44
CA VAL A 18 6.91 0.48 6.72
C VAL A 18 5.57 1.20 6.81
N LEU A 19 4.64 0.91 5.90
CA LEU A 19 3.28 1.46 5.92
C LEU A 19 2.54 1.08 7.21
N ASP A 20 2.58 -0.19 7.61
CA ASP A 20 1.96 -0.69 8.84
C ASP A 20 2.44 0.05 10.10
N VAL A 21 3.73 0.38 10.17
CA VAL A 21 4.32 1.12 11.29
C VAL A 21 3.97 2.60 11.20
N LEU A 22 4.07 3.21 10.01
CA LEU A 22 3.72 4.62 9.80
C LEU A 22 2.28 4.92 10.23
N LEU A 23 1.33 4.01 9.94
CA LEU A 23 -0.08 4.15 10.35
C LEU A 23 -0.31 4.15 11.86
N ARG A 24 0.68 3.72 12.66
CA ARG A 24 0.62 3.64 14.14
C ARG A 24 1.52 4.66 14.83
N CYS A 25 2.19 5.51 14.06
CA CYS A 25 3.14 6.51 14.53
C CYS A 25 2.66 7.91 14.17
N ARG A 26 3.10 8.92 14.94
CA ARG A 26 2.74 10.31 14.66
C ARG A 26 3.61 10.92 13.56
N ASN A 27 4.84 10.43 13.40
CA ASN A 27 5.81 10.95 12.43
C ASN A 27 6.80 9.87 11.97
N VAL A 28 7.61 10.24 10.96
CA VAL A 28 8.59 9.33 10.33
C VAL A 28 9.75 8.98 11.29
N THR A 29 10.11 9.87 12.20
CA THR A 29 11.19 9.64 13.18
C THR A 29 10.82 8.51 14.13
N GLU A 30 9.62 8.56 14.71
CA GLU A 30 9.09 7.51 15.59
C GLU A 30 8.99 6.16 14.85
N ALA A 31 8.57 6.18 13.58
CA ALA A 31 8.51 4.98 12.76
C ALA A 31 9.92 4.40 12.50
N ALA A 32 10.92 5.25 12.29
CA ALA A 32 12.31 4.84 12.10
C ALA A 32 12.90 4.19 13.35
N GLU A 33 12.61 4.73 14.53
CA GLU A 33 12.96 4.14 15.83
C GLU A 33 12.33 2.76 16.00
N LYS A 34 11.02 2.62 15.78
CA LYS A 34 10.32 1.33 15.90
C LYS A 34 10.80 0.28 14.90
N LEU A 35 11.25 0.71 13.72
CA LEU A 35 11.78 -0.18 12.68
C LEU A 35 13.27 -0.50 12.86
N GLY A 36 13.97 0.17 13.78
CA GLY A 36 15.43 0.06 13.91
C GLY A 36 16.16 0.50 12.64
N LYS A 37 15.64 1.50 11.92
CA LYS A 37 16.19 2.00 10.65
C LYS A 37 16.56 3.48 10.73
N ALA A 38 17.44 3.92 9.85
CA ALA A 38 17.73 5.35 9.70
C ALA A 38 16.49 6.11 9.18
N GLN A 39 16.23 7.30 9.72
CA GLN A 39 15.09 8.14 9.32
C GLN A 39 15.06 8.44 7.80
N PRO A 40 16.18 8.70 7.10
CA PRO A 40 16.18 8.90 5.66
C PRO A 40 15.71 7.65 4.90
N THR A 41 16.05 6.45 5.38
CA THR A 41 15.61 5.20 4.78
C THR A 41 14.09 5.05 4.83
N VAL A 42 13.48 5.35 5.99
CA VAL A 42 12.01 5.31 6.14
C VAL A 42 11.35 6.39 5.29
N SER A 43 11.93 7.60 5.21
CA SER A 43 11.44 8.69 4.35
C SER A 43 11.43 8.29 2.87
N ILE A 44 12.51 7.66 2.39
CA ILE A 44 12.59 7.18 1.00
C ILE A 44 11.53 6.11 0.73
N VAL A 45 11.33 5.18 1.66
CA VAL A 45 10.30 4.14 1.51
C VAL A 45 8.90 4.74 1.54
N LYS A 46 8.63 5.70 2.43
CA LYS A 46 7.37 6.46 2.47
C LYS A 46 7.09 7.13 1.12
N LYS A 47 8.07 7.86 0.57
CA LYS A 47 7.93 8.52 -0.72
C LYS A 47 7.57 7.54 -1.85
N ARG A 48 8.22 6.37 -1.89
CA ARG A 48 7.90 5.33 -2.88
C ARG A 48 6.48 4.76 -2.73
N ILE A 49 5.96 4.70 -1.51
CA ILE A 49 4.57 4.28 -1.27
C ILE A 49 3.62 5.36 -1.82
N GLU A 50 3.89 6.63 -1.53
CA GLU A 50 3.12 7.77 -2.03
C GLU A 50 3.10 7.80 -3.57
N ASP A 51 4.27 7.70 -4.22
CA ASP A 51 4.38 7.68 -5.69
C ASP A 51 3.54 6.54 -6.32
N LYS A 52 3.47 5.38 -5.66
CA LYS A 52 2.66 4.24 -6.14
C LYS A 52 1.17 4.45 -5.96
N ILE A 53 0.76 5.13 -4.89
CA ILE A 53 -0.64 5.51 -4.67
C ILE A 53 -1.06 6.51 -5.74
N ASP A 54 -0.25 7.54 -5.97
CA ASP A 54 -0.51 8.55 -6.99
C ASP A 54 -0.63 7.92 -8.38
N MET A 55 0.31 7.04 -8.75
CA MET A 55 0.26 6.32 -10.02
C MET A 55 -0.99 5.43 -10.15
N ALA A 56 -1.41 4.77 -9.07
CA ALA A 56 -2.63 3.96 -9.10
C ALA A 56 -3.88 4.82 -9.31
N ILE A 57 -3.95 5.99 -8.65
CA ILE A 57 -5.04 6.95 -8.82
C ILE A 57 -5.06 7.51 -10.24
N GLU A 58 -3.92 7.91 -10.79
CA GLU A 58 -3.81 8.40 -12.18
C GLU A 58 -4.24 7.33 -13.18
N THR A 59 -3.82 6.09 -12.97
CA THR A 59 -4.22 4.96 -13.83
C THR A 59 -5.74 4.75 -13.79
N LEU A 60 -6.35 4.85 -12.61
CA LEU A 60 -7.82 4.75 -12.48
C LEU A 60 -8.53 5.91 -13.18
N LYS A 61 -8.04 7.15 -13.03
CA LYS A 61 -8.59 8.32 -13.73
C LYS A 61 -8.53 8.14 -15.24
N LEU A 62 -7.40 7.67 -15.77
CA LEU A 62 -7.23 7.41 -17.19
C LEU A 62 -8.18 6.30 -17.67
N ALA A 63 -8.34 5.23 -16.90
CA ALA A 63 -9.25 4.14 -17.26
C ALA A 63 -10.71 4.60 -17.32
N LEU A 64 -11.13 5.49 -16.41
CA LEU A 64 -12.45 6.12 -16.44
C LEU A 64 -12.61 7.04 -17.65
N GLU A 65 -11.62 7.90 -17.93
CA GLU A 65 -11.65 8.82 -19.07
C GLU A 65 -11.74 8.09 -20.42
N LYS A 66 -11.11 6.91 -20.51
CA LYS A 66 -11.14 6.06 -21.71
C LYS A 66 -12.31 5.08 -21.74
N GLU A 67 -13.25 5.20 -20.80
CA GLU A 67 -14.41 4.31 -20.67
C GLU A 67 -14.04 2.81 -20.58
N LEU A 68 -12.80 2.50 -20.15
CA LEU A 68 -12.32 1.13 -19.98
C LEU A 68 -12.97 0.47 -18.77
N ILE A 69 -13.30 1.27 -17.76
CA ILE A 69 -14.09 0.89 -16.59
C ILE A 69 -15.18 1.94 -16.37
N SER A 70 -16.32 1.54 -15.82
CA SER A 70 -17.34 2.48 -15.37
C SER A 70 -17.04 3.01 -13.95
N VAL A 71 -17.74 4.07 -13.56
CA VAL A 71 -17.73 4.56 -12.17
C VAL A 71 -18.21 3.47 -11.20
N ASP A 72 -19.22 2.69 -11.60
CA ASP A 72 -19.75 1.58 -10.80
C ASP A 72 -18.71 0.47 -10.61
N ASP A 73 -17.93 0.14 -11.64
CA ASP A 73 -16.84 -0.83 -11.55
C ASP A 73 -15.77 -0.34 -10.57
N MET A 74 -15.39 0.94 -10.64
CA MET A 74 -14.45 1.54 -9.69
C MET A 74 -14.97 1.46 -8.25
N LEU A 75 -16.23 1.82 -8.01
CA LEU A 75 -16.82 1.79 -6.68
C LEU A 75 -16.93 0.36 -6.13
N ARG A 76 -17.26 -0.62 -6.98
CA ARG A 76 -17.22 -2.04 -6.62
C ARG A 76 -15.82 -2.50 -6.27
N LEU A 77 -14.81 -2.10 -7.05
CA LEU A 77 -13.42 -2.43 -6.76
C LEU A 77 -12.98 -1.87 -5.40
N ILE A 78 -13.26 -0.60 -5.12
CA ILE A 78 -12.92 0.06 -3.85
C ILE A 78 -13.67 -0.58 -2.67
N SER A 79 -14.97 -0.82 -2.82
CA SER A 79 -15.79 -1.44 -1.76
C SER A 79 -15.45 -2.91 -1.51
N SER A 80 -14.89 -3.60 -2.51
CA SER A 80 -14.37 -4.97 -2.37
C SER A 80 -12.94 -5.05 -1.82
N VAL A 81 -12.27 -3.92 -1.57
CA VAL A 81 -10.92 -3.92 -0.99
C VAL A 81 -11.03 -4.44 0.43
N GLU A 82 -10.82 -5.75 0.59
CA GLU A 82 -10.51 -6.34 1.88
C GLU A 82 -9.32 -5.59 2.46
N THR A 83 -9.54 -5.01 3.63
CA THR A 83 -8.48 -4.31 4.34
C THR A 83 -7.34 -5.29 4.62
N TYR A 84 -6.10 -4.79 4.68
CA TYR A 84 -4.94 -5.62 5.01
C TYR A 84 -5.14 -6.39 6.34
N ARG A 85 -5.94 -5.85 7.26
CA ARG A 85 -6.36 -6.51 8.50
C ARG A 85 -7.24 -7.75 8.25
N GLU A 86 -8.16 -7.68 7.30
CA GLU A 86 -9.03 -8.81 6.90
C GLU A 86 -8.25 -9.90 6.17
N ILE A 87 -7.33 -9.52 5.27
CA ILE A 87 -6.44 -10.47 4.59
C ILE A 87 -5.54 -11.19 5.61
N LYS A 88 -4.96 -10.46 6.56
CA LYS A 88 -4.13 -11.03 7.62
C LYS A 88 -4.93 -11.99 8.52
N LYS A 89 -6.19 -11.66 8.82
CA LYS A 89 -7.09 -12.50 9.61
C LYS A 89 -7.41 -13.81 8.89
N LYS A 90 -7.76 -13.75 7.61
CA LYS A 90 -8.00 -14.96 6.78
C LYS A 90 -6.78 -15.86 6.66
N LEU A 91 -5.58 -15.28 6.55
CA LEU A 91 -4.33 -16.07 6.53
C LEU A 91 -4.04 -16.75 7.88
N ALA A 92 -4.44 -16.14 9.00
CA ALA A 92 -4.27 -16.71 10.34
C ALA A 92 -5.33 -17.76 10.69
N GLU A 93 -6.54 -17.65 10.12
CA GLU A 93 -7.65 -18.58 10.33
C GLU A 93 -7.60 -19.81 9.41
N GLY A 94 -6.78 -19.77 8.36
CA GLY A 94 -6.58 -20.86 7.40
C GLY A 94 -5.32 -21.71 7.63
N SER A 95 -4.70 -21.66 8.81
CA SER A 95 -3.53 -22.49 9.20
C SER A 95 -3.87 -23.48 10.30
#